data_AF-A0A523SEY5-F1
#
_entry.id   AF-A0A523SEY5-F1
#
_cell.length_a   1.000
_cell.length_b   1.000
_cell.length_c   1.000
_cell.angle_alpha   90.00
_cell.angle_beta   90.00
_cell.angle_gamma   90.00
#
_symmetry.space_group_name_H-M   'P 1'
#
loop_
_entity.id
_entity.type
_entity.pdbx_description
1 polymer ?
#
loop_
_entity_poly.entity_id
_entity_poly.type
_entity_poly.pdbx_seq_one_letter_code
_entity_poly.pdbx_strand_id
1 'polypeptide(L)'
;MSKFKNFFRHAFAVEPDETALYAEEDIPSERRAELIERFAKEIVDRRLSVPAIIFLEMVKPLSFLGSQAMIFLEPIIQSVFSFKSYKEVYLLLEKRENVERLLQEIEKRVQEK
;
A
#
# COMPACT_ATOMS: atom_id res chain seq x y z
N MET A 1 -33.04 15.22 -25.02
CA MET A 1 -32.26 15.37 -23.77
C MET A 1 -31.98 14.05 -23.02
N SER A 2 -32.28 12.86 -23.56
CA SER A 2 -32.08 11.56 -22.86
C SER A 2 -30.69 10.92 -23.09
N LYS A 3 -30.05 11.19 -24.23
CA LYS A 3 -28.75 10.58 -24.59
C LYS A 3 -27.59 11.01 -23.67
N PHE A 4 -27.58 12.26 -23.19
CA PHE A 4 -26.53 12.78 -22.33
C PHE A 4 -26.60 12.21 -20.90
N LYS A 5 -27.81 12.06 -20.35
CA LYS A 5 -28.03 11.42 -19.04
C LYS A 5 -27.64 9.94 -19.06
N ASN A 6 -27.95 9.23 -20.14
CA ASN A 6 -27.50 7.85 -20.34
C ASN A 6 -25.98 7.77 -20.55
N PHE A 7 -25.38 8.69 -21.31
CA PHE A 7 -23.93 8.76 -21.47
C PHE A 7 -23.22 8.97 -20.13
N PHE A 8 -23.65 9.92 -19.30
CA PHE A 8 -23.07 10.12 -17.96
C PHE A 8 -23.27 8.91 -17.04
N ARG A 9 -24.41 8.23 -17.13
CA ARG A 9 -24.67 7.02 -16.33
C ARG A 9 -23.81 5.82 -16.75
N HIS A 10 -23.26 5.78 -17.97
CA HIS A 10 -22.40 4.68 -18.46
C HIS A 10 -20.92 5.07 -18.47
N ALA A 11 -20.59 6.34 -18.74
CA ALA A 11 -19.21 6.84 -18.76
C ALA A 11 -18.61 6.98 -17.34
N PHE A 12 -19.46 7.05 -16.30
CA PHE A 12 -19.07 7.10 -14.89
C PHE A 12 -19.57 5.89 -14.08
N ALA A 13 -20.25 4.93 -14.70
CA ALA A 13 -20.51 3.64 -14.07
C ALA A 13 -19.24 2.80 -14.18
N VAL A 14 -18.34 2.99 -13.22
CA VAL A 14 -17.49 1.89 -12.79
C VAL A 14 -18.46 0.91 -12.14
N GLU A 15 -18.75 -0.21 -12.81
CA GLU A 15 -19.39 -1.34 -12.14
C GLU A 15 -18.59 -1.56 -10.85
N PRO A 16 -19.22 -1.59 -9.66
CA PRO A 16 -18.49 -1.97 -8.47
C PRO A 16 -18.09 -3.43 -8.71
N ASP A 17 -16.87 -3.61 -9.19
CA ASP A 17 -16.24 -4.91 -9.19
C ASP A 17 -16.30 -5.34 -7.72
N GLU A 18 -17.10 -6.36 -7.42
CA GLU A 18 -17.25 -6.87 -6.04
C GLU A 18 -15.89 -7.33 -5.47
N THR A 19 -14.88 -7.45 -6.33
CA THR A 19 -13.47 -7.75 -6.03
C THR A 19 -12.58 -6.50 -5.93
N ALA A 20 -13.09 -5.30 -6.17
CA ALA A 20 -12.29 -4.08 -6.10
C ALA A 20 -11.95 -3.75 -4.65
N LEU A 21 -10.66 -3.77 -4.35
CA LEU A 21 -10.12 -3.30 -3.08
C LEU A 21 -10.32 -1.79 -2.96
N TYR A 22 -11.06 -1.33 -1.96
CA TYR A 22 -11.29 0.09 -1.68
C TYR A 22 -10.66 0.53 -0.36
N ALA A 23 -10.55 -0.40 0.61
CA ALA A 23 -9.98 -0.16 1.92
C ALA A 23 -9.14 -1.36 2.40
N GLU A 24 -8.39 -1.18 3.49
CA GLU A 24 -7.55 -2.25 4.09
C GLU A 24 -8.38 -3.45 4.56
N GLU A 25 -9.61 -3.20 5.00
CA GLU A 25 -10.55 -4.18 5.49
C GLU A 25 -10.99 -5.17 4.40
N ASP A 26 -10.91 -4.77 3.13
CA ASP A 26 -11.21 -5.62 1.97
C ASP A 26 -10.10 -6.64 1.67
N ILE A 27 -8.90 -6.46 2.26
CA ILE A 27 -7.77 -7.38 2.09
C ILE A 27 -7.87 -8.49 3.14
N PRO A 28 -7.90 -9.79 2.76
CA PRO A 28 -7.91 -10.89 3.73
C PRO A 28 -6.74 -10.81 4.73
N SER A 29 -6.96 -11.17 6.00
CA SER A 29 -5.95 -11.02 7.05
C SER A 29 -4.64 -11.74 6.77
N GLU A 30 -4.70 -12.95 6.21
CA GLU A 30 -3.52 -13.73 5.81
C GLU A 30 -2.74 -13.03 4.70
N ARG A 31 -3.47 -12.46 3.73
CA ARG A 31 -2.89 -11.69 2.63
C ARG A 31 -2.20 -10.42 3.14
N ARG A 32 -2.78 -9.74 4.13
CA ARG A 32 -2.16 -8.57 4.76
C ARG A 32 -0.81 -8.92 5.39
N ALA A 33 -0.74 -10.03 6.13
CA ALA A 33 0.51 -10.51 6.72
C ALA A 33 1.56 -10.85 5.66
N GLU A 34 1.16 -11.60 4.62
CA GLU A 34 2.03 -11.95 3.50
C GLU A 34 2.63 -10.71 2.81
N LEU A 35 1.82 -9.67 2.60
CA LEU A 35 2.26 -8.43 1.98
C LEU A 35 3.31 -7.69 2.82
N ILE A 36 3.10 -7.60 4.14
CA ILE A 36 4.06 -7.00 5.07
C ILE A 36 5.38 -7.76 5.04
N GLU A 37 5.32 -9.09 5.19
CA GLU A 37 6.50 -9.96 5.19
C GLU A 37 7.29 -9.85 3.89
N ARG A 38 6.59 -9.89 2.75
CA ARG A 38 7.21 -9.76 1.43
C ARG A 38 7.83 -8.39 1.24
N PHE A 39 7.16 -7.33 1.68
CA PHE A 39 7.68 -5.98 1.51
C PHE A 39 8.92 -5.74 2.37
N ALA A 40 8.89 -6.17 3.64
CA ALA A 40 10.05 -6.13 4.52
C ALA A 40 11.23 -6.93 3.94
N LYS A 41 10.96 -8.13 3.40
CA LYS A 41 11.97 -8.94 2.72
C LYS A 41 12.64 -8.20 1.57
N GLU A 42 11.86 -7.59 0.68
CA GLU A 42 12.40 -6.84 -0.46
C GLU A 42 13.28 -5.65 -0.02
N ILE A 43 12.87 -4.93 1.02
CA ILE A 43 13.64 -3.83 1.61
C ILE A 43 14.99 -4.32 2.12
N VAL A 44 14.99 -5.41 2.90
CA VAL A 44 16.20 -5.96 3.52
C VAL A 44 17.13 -6.58 2.48
N ASP A 45 16.60 -7.31 1.50
CA ASP A 45 17.41 -7.93 0.44
C ASP A 45 18.09 -6.90 -0.47
N ARG A 46 17.47 -5.72 -0.63
CA ARG A 46 18.04 -4.59 -1.37
C ARG A 46 18.96 -3.71 -0.52
N ARG A 47 19.20 -4.07 0.74
CA ARG A 47 20.00 -3.30 1.71
C ARG A 47 19.44 -1.88 1.94
N LEU A 48 18.12 -1.72 1.87
CA LEU A 48 17.41 -0.45 2.07
C LEU A 48 16.85 -0.30 3.49
N SER A 49 17.20 -1.18 4.44
CA SER A 49 16.61 -1.19 5.78
C SER A 49 16.73 0.14 6.52
N VAL A 50 17.93 0.73 6.55
CA VAL A 50 18.18 2.00 7.25
C VAL A 50 17.36 3.16 6.66
N PRO A 51 17.43 3.47 5.35
CA PRO A 51 16.61 4.54 4.78
C PRO A 51 15.11 4.24 4.87
N ALA A 52 14.70 2.98 4.77
CA ALA A 52 13.29 2.60 4.92
C ALA A 52 12.76 2.83 6.34
N ILE A 53 13.51 2.44 7.38
CA ILE A 53 13.10 2.65 8.79
C ILE A 53 12.95 4.15 9.08
N ILE A 54 13.93 4.97 8.68
CA ILE A 54 13.87 6.42 8.88
C ILE A 54 12.64 6.99 8.17
N PHE A 55 12.44 6.64 6.90
CA PHE A 55 11.29 7.09 6.13
C PHE A 55 9.96 6.67 6.77
N LEU A 56 9.83 5.40 7.16
CA LEU A 56 8.62 4.86 7.78
C LEU A 56 8.30 5.56 9.10
N GLU A 57 9.31 5.80 9.95
CA GLU A 57 9.11 6.51 11.22
C GLU A 57 8.70 7.97 11.00
N MET A 58 9.19 8.61 9.93
CA MET A 58 8.77 9.96 9.52
C MET A 58 7.33 10.01 9.02
N VAL A 59 6.88 9.00 8.25
CA VAL A 59 5.52 9.00 7.66
C VAL A 59 4.47 8.35 8.55
N LYS A 60 4.86 7.59 9.58
CA LYS A 60 3.98 6.99 10.59
C LYS A 60 2.99 7.96 11.25
N PRO A 61 3.34 9.20 11.67
CA PRO A 61 2.35 10.17 12.14
C PRO A 61 1.43 10.72 11.03
N LEU A 62 1.85 10.58 9.76
CA LEU A 62 1.13 11.04 8.56
C LEU A 62 0.24 9.97 7.94
N SER A 63 0.05 8.82 8.60
CA SER A 63 -0.80 7.72 8.10
C SER A 63 -2.20 8.21 7.68
N PHE A 64 -2.77 9.19 8.41
CA PHE A 64 -4.05 9.82 8.08
C PHE A 64 -4.04 10.69 6.80
N LEU A 65 -2.86 11.20 6.40
CA LEU A 65 -2.61 11.96 5.16
C LEU A 65 -2.10 11.04 4.02
N GLY A 66 -2.03 9.73 4.26
CA GLY A 66 -1.40 8.73 3.39
C GLY A 66 -2.05 8.60 2.01
N SER A 67 -3.36 8.88 1.89
CA SER A 67 -4.09 8.72 0.62
C SER A 67 -3.53 9.57 -0.51
N GLN A 68 -3.02 10.76 -0.24
CA GLN A 68 -2.42 11.64 -1.26
C GLN A 68 -0.90 11.45 -1.37
N ALA A 69 -0.22 11.19 -0.24
CA ALA A 69 1.23 10.99 -0.22
C ALA A 69 1.65 9.71 -0.96
N MET A 70 0.87 8.64 -0.86
CA MET A 70 1.19 7.38 -1.53
C MET A 70 0.86 7.38 -3.02
N ILE A 71 -0.17 8.11 -3.46
CA ILE A 71 -0.41 8.37 -4.90
C ILE A 71 0.79 9.12 -5.49
N PHE A 72 1.35 10.09 -4.76
CA PHE A 72 2.56 10.80 -5.19
C PHE A 72 3.80 9.90 -5.28
N LEU A 73 3.96 8.96 -4.34
CA LEU A 73 5.11 8.05 -4.29
C LEU A 73 5.00 6.83 -5.21
N GLU A 74 3.83 6.60 -5.81
CA GLU A 74 3.55 5.45 -6.68
C GLU A 74 4.60 5.22 -7.78
N PRO A 75 5.03 6.24 -8.55
CA PRO A 75 6.03 6.04 -9.60
C PRO A 75 7.38 5.56 -9.07
N ILE A 76 7.78 6.03 -7.87
CA ILE A 76 9.05 5.66 -7.24
C ILE A 76 8.95 4.23 -6.73
N ILE A 77 7.87 3.90 -6.01
CA ILE A 77 7.68 2.57 -5.43
C ILE A 77 7.54 1.53 -6.53
N GLN A 78 6.75 1.77 -7.58
CA GLN A 78 6.60 0.83 -8.70
C GLN A 78 7.88 0.68 -9.52
N SER A 79 8.75 1.70 -9.58
CA SER A 79 10.05 1.59 -10.26
C SER A 79 11.04 0.70 -9.52
N VAL A 80 10.97 0.67 -8.19
CA VAL A 80 11.86 -0.13 -7.34
C VAL A 80 11.28 -1.52 -7.10
N PHE A 81 9.96 -1.61 -6.95
CA PHE A 81 9.25 -2.83 -6.60
C PHE A 81 8.15 -3.15 -7.61
N SER A 82 8.27 -4.30 -8.30
CA SER A 82 7.28 -4.79 -9.26
C SER A 82 6.11 -5.49 -8.55
N PHE A 83 5.34 -4.74 -7.76
CA PHE A 83 4.19 -5.29 -7.05
C PHE A 83 2.95 -5.29 -7.96
N LYS A 84 2.47 -6.49 -8.35
CA LYS A 84 1.07 -6.65 -8.81
C LYS A 84 0.06 -6.13 -7.78
N SER A 85 0.51 -6.07 -6.52
CA SER A 85 -0.22 -5.75 -5.31
C SER A 85 0.02 -4.32 -4.80
N TYR A 86 0.52 -3.39 -5.62
CA TYR A 86 0.80 -2.01 -5.16
C TYR A 86 -0.42 -1.37 -4.48
N LYS A 87 -1.63 -1.56 -5.03
CA LYS A 87 -2.89 -1.08 -4.44
C LYS A 87 -3.14 -1.70 -3.06
N GLU A 88 -2.87 -3.00 -2.88
CA GLU A 88 -3.01 -3.67 -1.59
C GLU A 88 -2.02 -3.09 -0.57
N VAL A 89 -0.75 -2.91 -0.96
CA VAL A 89 0.29 -2.32 -0.09
C VAL A 89 -0.05 -0.88 0.28
N TYR A 90 -0.55 -0.11 -0.69
CA TYR A 90 -1.04 1.25 -0.49
C TYR A 90 -2.13 1.29 0.59
N LEU A 91 -3.21 0.54 0.40
CA LEU A 91 -4.33 0.49 1.34
C LEU A 91 -3.89 0.01 2.73
N LEU A 92 -2.99 -0.96 2.75
CA LEU A 92 -2.46 -1.51 3.99
C LEU A 92 -1.68 -0.46 4.79
N LEU A 93 -0.88 0.39 4.13
CA LEU A 93 -0.07 1.43 4.77
C LEU A 93 -0.83 2.72 5.13
N GLU A 94 -2.11 2.86 4.78
CA GLU A 94 -2.94 3.96 5.29
C GLU A 94 -3.20 3.85 6.79
N LYS A 95 -3.13 2.63 7.35
CA LYS A 95 -3.27 2.39 8.79
C LYS A 95 -1.92 2.50 9.47
N ARG A 96 -1.84 3.36 10.50
CA ARG A 96 -0.62 3.56 11.29
C ARG A 96 -0.11 2.26 11.89
N GLU A 97 -1.02 1.40 12.32
CA GLU A 97 -0.74 0.09 12.92
C GLU A 97 -0.01 -0.83 11.94
N ASN A 98 -0.30 -0.72 10.66
CA ASN A 98 0.33 -1.52 9.62
C ASN A 98 1.70 -0.95 9.20
N VAL A 99 1.87 0.38 9.25
CA VAL A 99 3.21 1.01 9.15
C VAL A 99 4.11 0.53 10.28
N GLU A 100 3.59 0.47 11.51
CA GLU A 100 4.31 -0.08 12.67
C GLU A 100 4.68 -1.55 12.47
N ARG A 101 3.74 -2.39 12.01
CA ARG A 101 4.01 -3.80 11.73
C ARG A 101 5.10 -3.99 10.67
N LEU A 102 5.09 -3.17 9.61
CA LEU A 102 6.13 -3.20 8.59
C LEU A 102 7.50 -2.83 9.16
N LEU A 103 7.57 -1.79 10.01
CA LEU A 103 8.80 -1.37 10.67
C LEU A 103 9.37 -2.49 11.54
N GLN A 104 8.54 -3.10 12.39
CA GLN A 104 8.94 -4.22 13.26
C GLN A 104 9.41 -5.44 12.46
N GLU A 105 8.75 -5.77 11.35
CA GLU A 105 9.14 -6.90 10.49
C GLU A 105 10.47 -6.62 9.75
N ILE A 106 10.74 -5.37 9.34
CA ILE A 106 12.05 -4.98 8.78
C ILE A 106 13.14 -5.15 9.86
N GLU A 107 12.91 -4.65 11.07
CA GLU A 107 13.86 -4.74 12.19
C GLU A 107 14.17 -6.19 12.56
N LYS A 108 13.13 -7.02 12.71
CA LYS A 108 13.26 -8.46 12.97
C LYS A 108 14.13 -9.14 11.92
N ARG A 109 13.86 -8.91 10.62
CA ARG A 109 14.64 -9.51 9.53
C ARG A 109 16.08 -9.03 9.45
N VAL A 110 16.36 -7.82 9.92
CA VAL A 110 17.74 -7.31 10.03
C VAL A 110 18.47 -8.00 11.17
N GLN A 111 17.80 -8.31 12.28
CA GLN A 111 18.38 -9.00 13.44
C GLN A 111 18.60 -10.51 13.21
N GLU A 112 17.79 -11.12 12.35
CA GLU A 112 17.90 -12.55 11.97
C GLU A 112 19.00 -12.83 10.93
N LYS A 113 19.56 -11.80 10.27
CA LYS A 113 20.65 -11.92 9.28
C LYS A 113 22.02 -11.67 9.93
#